data_AF-A0A7X1WVA0-F1
#
_entry.id   AF-A0A7X1WVA0-F1
#
_cell.length_a   1.000
_cell.length_b   1.000
_cell.length_c   1.000
_cell.angle_alpha   90.00
_cell.angle_beta   90.00
_cell.angle_gamma   90.00
#
_symmetry.space_group_name_H-M   'P 1'
#
loop_
_entity.id
_entity.type
_entity.pdbx_description
1 polymer ?
#
loop_
_entity_poly.entity_id
_entity_poly.type
_entity_poly.pdbx_seq_one_letter_code
_entity_poly.pdbx_strand_id
1 'polypeptide(L)' 'MSTQYNHLSTEERVTIMVMLFQRQTLRAIAALLGRHPSTISREIKRNPQQPHYDAIQA' A
#
# COMPACT_ATOMS: atom_id res chain seq x y z
N MET A 1 -16.99 3.22 17.51
CA MET A 1 -16.71 2.41 16.32
C MET A 1 -15.24 2.05 16.31
N SER A 2 -14.90 0.83 16.71
CA SER A 2 -13.54 0.31 16.66
C SER A 2 -13.15 0.13 15.19
N THR A 3 -12.32 1.03 14.66
CA THR A 3 -11.64 0.78 13.39
C THR A 3 -10.70 -0.38 13.63
N GLN A 4 -11.11 -1.59 13.23
CA GLN A 4 -10.18 -2.70 13.20
C GLN A 4 -9.07 -2.34 12.21
N TYR A 5 -7.93 -1.92 12.76
CA TYR A 5 -6.71 -1.69 12.02
C TYR A 5 -6.22 -3.05 11.53
N ASN A 6 -6.78 -3.48 10.40
CA ASN A 6 -6.23 -4.58 9.65
C ASN A 6 -4.98 -4.05 8.98
N HIS A 7 -3.85 -4.22 9.68
CA HIS A 7 -2.54 -3.88 9.15
C HIS A 7 -2.33 -4.63 7.85
N LEU A 8 -1.74 -3.95 6.85
CA LEU A 8 -1.31 -4.66 5.66
C LEU A 8 -0.27 -5.70 6.07
N SER A 9 -0.39 -6.89 5.51
CA SER A 9 0.66 -7.89 5.65
C SER A 9 1.92 -7.42 4.92
N THR A 10 3.06 -8.01 5.29
CA THR A 10 4.32 -7.76 4.58
C THR A 10 4.20 -8.09 3.09
N GLU A 11 3.47 -9.14 2.72
CA GLU A 11 3.23 -9.50 1.31
C GLU A 11 2.42 -8.42 0.57
N GLU A 12 1.39 -7.87 1.20
CA GLU A 12 0.60 -6.79 0.62
C GLU A 12 1.47 -5.54 0.41
N ARG A 13 2.33 -5.22 1.38
CA ARG A 13 3.29 -4.10 1.28
C ARG A 13 4.31 -4.30 0.16
N VAL A 14 4.88 -5.50 0.05
CA VAL A 14 5.80 -5.85 -1.05
C VAL A 14 5.09 -5.75 -2.40
N THR A 15 3.83 -6.20 -2.48
CA THR A 15 3.03 -6.10 -3.72
C THR A 15 2.79 -4.65 -4.10
N ILE A 16 2.45 -3.79 -3.14
CA ILE A 16 2.31 -2.34 -3.37
C ILE A 16 3.63 -1.76 -3.90
N MET A 17 4.76 -2.08 -3.27
CA MET A 17 6.08 -1.62 -3.71
C MET A 17 6.37 -2.01 -5.16
N VAL A 18 6.23 -3.29 -5.51
CA VAL A 18 6.49 -3.81 -6.85
C VAL A 18 5.57 -3.16 -7.87
N MET A 19 4.28 -3.01 -7.57
CA MET A 19 3.33 -2.43 -8.50
C MET A 19 3.50 -0.92 -8.68
N LEU A 20 3.88 -0.19 -7.62
CA LEU A 20 4.23 1.22 -7.73
C LEU A 20 5.48 1.41 -8.60
N PHE A 21 6.48 0.52 -8.47
CA PHE A 21 7.65 0.50 -9.35
C PHE A 21 7.27 0.29 -10.82
N GLN A 22 6.27 -0.57 -11.07
CA GLN A 22 5.69 -0.78 -12.40
C GLN A 22 4.74 0.35 -12.86
N ARG A 23 4.65 1.46 -12.11
CA ARG A 23 3.76 2.61 -12.37
C ARG A 23 2.28 2.25 -12.47
N GLN A 24 1.85 1.20 -11.78
CA GLN A 24 0.44 0.85 -11.69
C GLN A 24 -0.34 1.90 -10.87
N THR A 25 -1.62 2.06 -11.18
CA THR A 25 -2.47 3.00 -10.43
C THR A 25 -2.86 2.40 -9.07
N LEU A 26 -3.09 3.25 -8.08
CA LEU A 26 -3.55 2.82 -6.75
C LEU A 26 -4.83 1.98 -6.80
N ARG A 27 -5.71 2.25 -7.77
CA ARG A 27 -6.95 1.49 -7.97
C ARG A 27 -6.66 0.07 -8.46
N ALA A 28 -5.72 -0.11 -9.38
CA ALA A 28 -5.31 -1.43 -9.85
C ALA A 28 -4.68 -2.26 -8.72
N ILE A 29 -3.79 -1.64 -7.93
CA ILE A 29 -3.15 -2.27 -6.77
C ILE A 29 -4.19 -2.68 -5.72
N ALA A 30 -5.12 -1.78 -5.42
CA ALA A 30 -6.20 -2.03 -4.47
C ALA A 30 -7.12 -3.17 -4.93
N ALA A 31 -7.47 -3.21 -6.21
CA ALA A 31 -8.26 -4.29 -6.80
C ALA A 31 -7.54 -5.64 -6.73
N LEU A 32 -6.24 -5.69 -7.02
CA LEU A 32 -5.43 -6.91 -6.90
C LEU A 32 -5.41 -7.45 -5.47
N LEU A 33 -5.24 -6.57 -4.49
CA LEU A 33 -5.14 -6.95 -3.08
C LEU A 33 -6.51 -7.15 -2.41
N GLY A 34 -7.62 -6.91 -3.11
CA GLY A 34 -8.96 -6.91 -2.50
C GLY A 34 -9.12 -5.85 -1.40
N ARG A 35 -8.33 -4.77 -1.45
CA ARG A 35 -8.32 -3.69 -0.45
C ARG A 35 -9.00 -2.45 -1.00
N HIS A 36 -9.43 -1.57 -0.09
CA HIS A 36 -9.97 -0.28 -0.49
C HIS A 36 -8.82 0.66 -0.94
N PRO A 37 -8.99 1.44 -2.03
CA PRO A 37 -7.94 2.38 -2.50
C PRO A 37 -7.48 3.38 -1.43
N SER A 38 -8.37 3.77 -0.51
CA SER A 38 -8.01 4.67 0.60
C SER A 38 -7.11 4.01 1.65
N THR A 39 -7.07 2.68 1.71
CA THR A 39 -6.13 1.94 2.57
C THR A 39 -4.72 2.04 1.99
N ILE A 40 -4.56 1.75 0.69
CA ILE A 40 -3.29 1.88 -0.02
C ILE A 40 -2.79 3.34 -0.01
N SER A 41 -3.69 4.30 -0.24
CA SER A 41 -3.32 5.73 -0.20
C SER A 41 -2.85 6.17 1.19
N ARG A 42 -3.52 5.73 2.26
CA ARG A 42 -3.11 6.04 3.64
C ARG A 42 -1.75 5.42 3.97
N GLU A 43 -1.49 4.21 3.49
CA GLU A 43 -0.21 3.54 3.65
C GLU A 43 0.93 4.34 3.00
N ILE A 44 0.77 4.70 1.73
CA ILE A 44 1.76 5.49 1.00
C ILE A 44 1.97 6.87 1.64
N LYS A 45 0.89 7.51 2.10
CA LYS A 45 0.98 8.80 2.81
C LYS A 45 1.68 8.71 4.16
N ARG A 46 1.59 7.57 4.86
CA ARG A 46 2.32 7.35 6.12
C ARG A 46 3.81 7.17 5.90
N ASN A 47 4.21 6.63 4.75
CA ASN A 47 5.61 6.42 4.41
C ASN A 47 6.06 7.31 3.22
N PRO A 48 6.13 8.65 3.39
CA PRO A 48 6.61 9.56 2.35
C PRO A 48 8.15 9.59 2.23
N GLN A 49 8.85 8.83 3.07
CA GLN A 49 10.30 8.83 3.21
C GLN A 49 10.94 7.94 2.14
N GLN A 50 10.87 8.35 0.87
CA GLN A 50 11.82 8.05 -0.22
C GLN A 50 11.16 8.32 -1.59
N PRO A 51 11.94 8.58 -2.65
CA PRO A 51 11.41 8.69 -4.01
C PRO A 51 10.67 7.41 -4.49
N HIS A 52 10.82 6.30 -3.76
CA HIS A 52 10.17 5.02 -4.01
C HIS A 52 9.62 4.47 -2.68
N TYR A 53 8.40 3.92 -2.68
CA TYR A 53 7.81 3.30 -1.49
C TYR A 53 8.63 2.06 -1.09
N ASP A 54 9.16 2.03 0.13
CA ASP A 54 9.91 0.89 0.68
C ASP A 54 9.01 0.07 1.62
N ALA A 55 8.75 -1.19 1.23
CA ALA A 55 7.93 -2.12 2.00
C ALA A 55 8.56 -2.55 3.33
N ILE A 56 9.88 -2.39 3.50
CA ILE A 56 10.62 -2.80 4.70
C ILE A 56 10.49 -1.76 5.83
N GLN A 57 10.25 -0.49 5.47
CA GLN A 57 10.12 0.62 6.43
C GLN A 57 8.68 1.11 6.66
N ALA A 58 7.71 0.62 5.88
CA ALA A 58 6.30 0.99 6.00
C ALA A 58 5.65 0.41 7.26
#